data_AF-A0A661R213-F1
#
_entry.id   AF-A0A661R213-F1
#
_cell.length_a   1.000
_cell.length_b   1.000
_cell.length_c   1.000
_cell.angle_alpha   90.00
_cell.angle_beta   90.00
_cell.angle_gamma   90.00
#
_symmetry.space_group_name_H-M   'P 1'
#
loop_
_entity.id
_entity.type
_entity.pdbx_description
1 polymer ?
#
loop_
_entity_poly.entity_id
_entity_poly.type
_entity_poly.pdbx_seq_one_letter_code
_entity_poly.pdbx_strand_id
1 'polypeptide(L)'
;MRHSQEAAGAYLSQFCLIEAQPYKHDVFVQVDDEAVAVWNEAKAILQDLRKTHDVWAAHERFAKLKPRFAQYVISVALNPDNTPPWDDALRIYVVPHETRGVFYNPETGFKRQSGEETWIW
;
A
#
# COMPACT_ATOMS: atom_id res chain seq x y z
N MET A 1 -40.84 -31.34 -12.24
CA MET A 1 -40.42 -30.08 -12.89
C MET A 1 -40.39 -28.99 -11.84
N ARG A 2 -39.20 -28.58 -11.37
CA ARG A 2 -39.03 -27.42 -10.46
C ARG A 2 -38.52 -26.27 -11.30
N HIS A 3 -39.33 -25.23 -11.46
CA HIS A 3 -38.88 -23.95 -12.01
C HIS A 3 -38.06 -23.25 -10.92
N SER A 4 -36.75 -23.13 -11.13
CA SER A 4 -35.92 -22.22 -10.34
C SER A 4 -36.28 -20.80 -10.79
N GLN A 5 -36.80 -19.98 -9.87
CA GLN A 5 -36.93 -18.55 -10.09
C GLN A 5 -35.55 -17.92 -9.94
N GLU A 6 -35.03 -17.32 -11.02
CA GLU A 6 -33.85 -16.47 -10.97
C GLU A 6 -34.17 -15.18 -10.21
N ALA A 7 -33.31 -14.83 -9.24
CA ALA A 7 -33.39 -13.56 -8.53
C ALA A 7 -33.10 -12.41 -9.52
N ALA A 8 -34.07 -11.53 -9.73
CA ALA A 8 -33.89 -10.34 -10.54
C ALA A 8 -32.89 -9.39 -9.87
N GLY A 9 -31.72 -9.15 -10.48
CA GLY A 9 -30.94 -7.96 -10.16
C GLY A 9 -29.41 -8.02 -10.18
N ALA A 10 -28.75 -9.07 -10.66
CA ALA A 10 -27.30 -9.03 -10.87
C ALA A 10 -26.94 -9.51 -12.28
N TYR A 11 -26.71 -8.56 -13.19
CA TYR A 11 -26.21 -8.89 -14.53
C TYR A 11 -24.75 -9.33 -14.44
N LEU A 12 -24.40 -10.43 -15.11
CA LEU A 12 -23.00 -10.90 -15.26
C LEU A 12 -22.03 -9.81 -15.72
N SER A 13 -22.53 -8.80 -16.43
CA SER A 13 -21.79 -7.62 -16.87
C SER A 13 -21.23 -6.75 -15.73
N GLN A 14 -21.71 -6.90 -14.49
CA GLN A 14 -21.20 -6.20 -13.31
C GLN A 14 -20.01 -6.90 -12.66
N PHE A 15 -19.70 -8.14 -13.06
CA PHE A 15 -18.58 -8.89 -12.53
C PHE A 15 -17.33 -8.61 -13.34
N CYS A 16 -16.39 -7.86 -12.75
CA CYS A 16 -15.04 -7.75 -13.29
C CYS A 16 -14.18 -8.90 -12.76
N LEU A 17 -13.34 -9.47 -13.62
CA LEU A 17 -12.34 -10.47 -13.25
C LEU A 17 -11.38 -9.86 -12.20
N ILE A 18 -11.03 -10.62 -11.16
CA ILE A 18 -10.15 -10.20 -10.05
C ILE A 18 -8.78 -9.68 -10.55
N GLU A 19 -8.38 -10.09 -11.75
CA GLU A 19 -7.10 -9.77 -12.39
C GLU A 19 -6.96 -8.31 -12.88
N ALA A 20 -8.04 -7.53 -12.88
CA ALA A 20 -8.03 -6.12 -13.29
C ALA A 20 -8.45 -5.19 -12.14
N GLN A 21 -7.64 -5.10 -11.08
CA GLN A 21 -7.73 -4.01 -10.10
C GLN A 21 -6.68 -2.94 -10.41
N PRO A 22 -6.93 -2.00 -11.35
CA PRO A 22 -5.98 -0.97 -11.80
C PRO A 22 -5.66 0.11 -10.75
N TYR A 23 -6.09 -0.07 -9.49
CA TYR A 23 -6.04 0.97 -8.45
C TYR A 23 -5.21 0.57 -7.22
N LYS A 24 -4.45 -0.53 -7.29
CA LYS A 24 -3.59 -0.92 -6.16
C LYS A 24 -2.27 -0.16 -6.24
N HIS A 25 -2.08 0.76 -5.31
CA HIS A 25 -0.83 1.47 -5.11
C HIS A 25 -0.05 0.84 -3.95
N ASP A 26 1.26 0.69 -4.15
CA ASP A 26 2.14 0.26 -3.09
C ASP A 26 2.38 1.40 -2.11
N VAL A 27 2.14 1.12 -0.84
CA VAL A 27 2.30 2.05 0.28
C VAL A 27 3.21 1.39 1.30
N PHE A 28 4.30 2.07 1.65
CA PHE A 28 5.16 1.68 2.76
C PHE A 28 4.59 2.24 4.07
N VAL A 29 4.35 1.38 5.06
CA VAL A 29 3.78 1.79 6.35
C VAL A 29 4.81 1.63 7.45
N GLN A 30 5.14 2.73 8.12
CA GLN A 30 6.03 2.72 9.28
C GLN A 30 5.25 2.30 10.54
N VAL A 31 4.99 1.00 10.66
CA VAL A 31 4.20 0.41 11.75
C VAL A 31 4.97 0.31 13.08
N ASP A 32 6.30 0.29 13.03
CA ASP A 32 7.18 0.19 14.19
C ASP A 32 8.53 0.88 13.91
N ASP A 33 9.40 0.92 14.91
CA ASP A 33 10.75 1.51 14.80
C ASP A 33 11.64 0.77 13.79
N GLU A 34 11.43 -0.54 13.63
CA GLU A 34 12.13 -1.38 12.66
C GLU A 34 11.79 -0.94 11.22
N ALA A 35 10.51 -0.65 10.94
CA ALA A 35 10.04 -0.14 9.66
C ALA A 35 10.64 1.25 9.35
N VAL A 36 10.77 2.11 10.37
CA VAL A 36 11.44 3.40 10.24
C VAL A 36 12.93 3.20 9.90
N ALA A 37 13.61 2.27 10.57
CA ALA A 37 15.00 1.95 10.30
C ALA A 37 15.20 1.41 8.87
N VAL A 38 14.35 0.48 8.43
CA VAL A 38 14.37 -0.08 7.07
C VAL A 38 14.13 1.00 6.01
N TRP A 39 13.20 1.92 6.26
CA TRP A 39 12.94 3.04 5.37
C TRP A 39 14.16 3.97 5.24
N ASN A 40 14.80 4.30 6.36
CA ASN A 40 16.00 5.13 6.38
C ASN A 40 17.18 4.45 5.69
N GLU A 41 17.34 3.14 5.86
CA GLU A 41 18.37 2.35 5.18
C GLU A 41 18.16 2.37 3.65
N ALA A 42 16.92 2.23 3.18
CA ALA A 42 16.58 2.33 1.76
C ALA A 42 16.93 3.72 1.19
N LYS A 43 16.61 4.81 1.91
CA LYS A 43 16.99 6.16 1.49
C LYS A 43 18.50 6.37 1.50
N ALA A 44 19.22 5.81 2.46
CA ALA A 44 20.68 5.91 2.53
C ALA A 44 21.33 5.25 1.32
N ILE A 45 20.86 4.05 0.91
CA ILE A 45 21.34 3.37 -0.29
C ILE A 45 21.14 4.24 -1.55
N LEU A 46 19.98 4.89 -1.69
CA LEU A 46 19.72 5.80 -2.81
C LEU A 46 20.61 7.06 -2.77
N GLN A 47 20.85 7.62 -1.59
CA GLN A 47 21.75 8.76 -1.44
C GLN A 47 23.19 8.39 -1.79
N ASP A 48 23.66 7.22 -1.35
CA ASP A 48 24.97 6.69 -1.68
C ASP A 48 25.09 6.46 -3.19
N LEU A 49 24.05 5.91 -3.83
CA LEU A 49 24.00 5.74 -5.28
C LEU A 49 24.11 7.09 -6.02
N ARG A 50 23.41 8.13 -5.57
CA ARG A 50 23.50 9.48 -6.17
C ARG A 50 24.88 10.12 -6.03
N LYS A 51 25.63 9.77 -4.98
CA LYS A 51 26.99 10.29 -4.73
C LYS A 51 28.04 9.50 -5.51
N THR A 52 28.02 8.18 -5.37
CA THR A 52 29.07 7.28 -5.86
C THR A 52 28.84 6.81 -7.29
N HIS A 53 27.58 6.84 -7.76
CA HIS A 53 27.13 6.26 -9.04
C HIS A 53 27.41 4.74 -9.16
N ASP A 54 27.71 4.06 -8.04
CA ASP A 54 27.93 2.63 -8.02
C ASP A 54 26.60 1.87 -7.94
N VAL A 55 26.05 1.58 -9.12
CA VAL A 55 24.79 0.85 -9.29
C VAL A 55 24.88 -0.57 -8.74
N TRP A 56 26.03 -1.23 -8.86
CA TRP A 56 26.20 -2.61 -8.44
C TRP A 56 26.19 -2.72 -6.91
N ALA A 57 26.97 -1.87 -6.23
CA ALA A 57 26.98 -1.84 -4.77
C ALA A 57 25.62 -1.46 -4.19
N ALA A 58 24.93 -0.48 -4.80
CA ALA A 58 23.59 -0.09 -4.37
C ALA A 58 22.57 -1.24 -4.57
N HIS A 59 22.60 -1.91 -5.72
CA HIS A 59 21.73 -3.04 -6.01
C HIS A 59 21.95 -4.21 -5.03
N GLU A 60 23.19 -4.54 -4.72
CA GLU A 60 23.50 -5.62 -3.77
C GLU A 60 22.97 -5.30 -2.36
N ARG A 61 23.20 -4.08 -1.88
CA ARG A 61 22.69 -3.64 -0.56
C ARG A 61 21.17 -3.64 -0.54
N PHE A 62 20.53 -3.14 -1.58
CA PHE A 62 19.07 -3.12 -1.66
C PHE A 62 18.49 -4.55 -1.76
N ALA A 63 19.14 -5.46 -2.47
CA ALA A 63 18.70 -6.86 -2.56
C ALA A 63 18.67 -7.55 -1.18
N LYS A 64 19.62 -7.21 -0.29
CA LYS A 64 19.65 -7.68 1.11
C LYS A 64 18.54 -7.04 1.96
N LEU A 65 18.21 -5.77 1.71
CA LEU A 65 17.15 -5.03 2.40
C LEU A 65 15.73 -5.42 1.94
N LYS A 66 15.59 -5.78 0.67
CA LYS A 66 14.30 -6.00 -0.01
C LYS A 66 13.34 -6.92 0.75
N PRO A 67 13.76 -8.06 1.34
CA PRO A 67 12.85 -8.92 2.09
C PRO A 67 12.27 -8.25 3.34
N ARG A 68 13.04 -7.39 4.02
CA ARG A 68 12.56 -6.60 5.17
C ARG A 68 11.67 -5.46 4.68
N PHE A 69 12.10 -4.76 3.64
CA PHE A 69 11.33 -3.67 3.05
C PHE A 69 9.93 -4.12 2.61
N ALA A 70 9.84 -5.25 1.91
CA ALA A 70 8.58 -5.78 1.40
C ALA A 70 7.56 -6.16 2.48
N GLN A 71 8.00 -6.45 3.71
CA GLN A 71 7.09 -6.76 4.84
C GLN A 71 6.25 -5.55 5.26
N TYR A 72 6.76 -4.35 5.00
CA TYR A 72 6.12 -3.09 5.35
C TYR A 72 5.41 -2.42 4.17
N VAL A 73 5.42 -3.05 2.99
CA VAL A 73 4.72 -2.57 1.81
C VAL A 73 3.38 -3.28 1.68
N ILE A 74 2.31 -2.50 1.59
CA ILE A 74 0.97 -2.99 1.32
C ILE A 74 0.43 -2.38 0.04
N SER A 75 -0.28 -3.16 -0.76
CA SER A 75 -0.94 -2.65 -1.95
C SER A 75 -2.40 -2.30 -1.62
N VAL A 76 -2.72 -1.02 -1.64
CA VAL A 76 -4.05 -0.50 -1.26
C VAL A 76 -4.67 0.33 -2.38
N ALA A 77 -5.99 0.33 -2.42
CA ALA A 77 -6.73 1.29 -3.23
C ALA A 77 -6.71 2.65 -2.54
N LEU A 78 -5.99 3.61 -3.12
CA LEU A 78 -5.92 4.97 -2.59
C LEU A 78 -7.18 5.73 -3.00
N ASN A 79 -7.78 6.42 -2.02
CA ASN A 79 -8.83 7.40 -2.26
C ASN A 79 -8.18 8.78 -2.36
N PRO A 80 -8.63 9.67 -3.26
CA PRO A 80 -8.08 11.02 -3.41
C PRO A 80 -8.12 11.81 -2.09
N ASP A 81 -9.12 11.58 -1.25
CA ASP A 81 -9.28 12.26 0.05
C ASP A 81 -8.35 11.73 1.16
N ASN A 82 -7.79 10.52 1.01
CA ASN A 82 -6.94 9.88 2.01
C ASN A 82 -5.66 9.29 1.39
N THR A 83 -5.00 10.08 0.55
CA THR A 83 -3.75 9.69 -0.11
C THR A 83 -2.55 10.01 0.80
N PRO A 84 -1.73 9.03 1.20
CA PRO A 84 -0.50 9.28 1.94
C PRO A 84 0.48 10.12 1.12
N PRO A 85 1.48 10.77 1.75
CA PRO A 85 2.50 11.49 1.01
C PRO A 85 3.27 10.57 0.04
N TRP A 86 3.59 11.11 -1.12
CA TRP A 86 4.43 10.46 -2.14
C TRP A 86 5.91 10.77 -1.85
N ASP A 87 6.77 9.74 -1.88
CA ASP A 87 8.22 9.91 -1.79
C ASP A 87 8.86 9.83 -3.18
N ASP A 88 9.39 10.94 -3.69
CA ASP A 88 10.01 11.00 -5.02
C ASP A 88 11.31 10.19 -5.15
N ALA A 89 12.01 9.94 -4.03
CA ALA A 89 13.28 9.22 -4.07
C ALA A 89 13.04 7.72 -4.27
N LEU A 90 12.14 7.14 -3.47
CA LEU A 90 11.78 5.73 -3.53
C LEU A 90 10.62 5.44 -4.50
N ARG A 91 9.96 6.49 -5.02
CA ARG A 91 8.81 6.42 -5.93
C ARG A 91 7.70 5.51 -5.39
N ILE A 92 7.37 5.70 -4.12
CA ILE A 92 6.35 4.94 -3.40
C ILE A 92 5.63 5.86 -2.42
N TYR A 93 4.36 5.57 -2.14
CA TYR A 93 3.64 6.24 -1.06
C TYR A 93 4.18 5.78 0.29
N VAL A 94 4.23 6.69 1.25
CA VAL A 94 4.68 6.37 2.62
C VAL A 94 3.66 6.86 3.63
N VAL A 95 3.40 6.05 4.64
CA VAL A 95 2.70 6.45 5.86
C VAL A 95 3.75 6.61 6.95
N PRO A 96 4.16 7.85 7.26
CA PRO A 96 5.11 8.12 8.34
C PRO A 96 4.59 7.64 9.69
N HIS A 97 5.50 7.21 10.57
CA HIS A 97 5.14 6.76 11.91
C HIS A 97 4.33 7.81 12.69
N GLU A 98 4.71 9.09 12.56
CA GLU A 98 4.09 10.23 13.26
C GLU A 98 2.63 10.48 12.84
N THR A 99 2.33 10.29 11.55
CA THR A 99 1.00 10.51 10.98
C THR A 99 0.24 9.21 10.75
N ARG A 100 0.78 8.08 11.21
CA ARG A 100 0.20 6.74 11.02
C ARG A 100 -1.25 6.67 11.47
N GLY A 101 -1.58 7.29 12.60
CA GLY A 101 -2.95 7.29 13.14
C GLY A 101 -3.99 7.91 12.21
N VAL A 102 -3.59 8.73 11.23
CA VAL A 102 -4.46 9.30 10.21
C VAL A 102 -4.82 8.27 9.13
N PHE A 103 -3.83 7.49 8.68
CA PHE A 103 -3.96 6.59 7.53
C PHE A 103 -4.13 5.12 7.89
N TYR A 104 -3.80 4.72 9.12
CA TYR A 104 -3.67 3.32 9.51
C TYR A 104 -4.26 3.10 10.91
N ASN A 105 -5.10 2.07 11.03
CA ASN A 105 -5.58 1.53 12.30
C ASN A 105 -4.81 0.22 12.58
N PRO A 106 -4.19 0.05 13.76
CA PRO A 106 -3.45 -1.16 14.08
C PRO A 106 -4.31 -2.44 14.11
N GLU A 107 -5.61 -2.34 14.37
CA GLU A 107 -6.53 -3.49 14.42
C GLU A 107 -7.12 -3.82 13.04
N THR A 108 -7.43 -2.81 12.23
CA THR A 108 -8.15 -2.99 10.96
C THR A 108 -7.32 -2.69 9.70
N GLY A 109 -6.10 -2.17 9.85
CA GLY A 109 -5.18 -1.84 8.77
C GLY A 109 -5.40 -0.45 8.16
N PHE A 110 -5.10 -0.30 6.86
CA PHE A 110 -5.17 0.99 6.18
C PHE A 110 -6.61 1.53 6.11
N LYS A 111 -6.83 2.76 6.57
CA LYS A 111 -8.14 3.39 6.64
C LYS A 111 -8.64 3.76 5.24
N ARG A 112 -9.82 3.28 4.90
CA ARG A 112 -10.61 3.72 3.74
C ARG A 112 -11.79 4.51 4.29
N GLN A 113 -11.80 5.85 4.25
CA GLN A 113 -13.02 6.64 4.52
C GLN A 113 -13.77 6.88 3.19
N SER A 114 -15.10 6.93 3.10
CA SER A 114 -16.18 6.74 4.09
C SER A 114 -17.21 5.77 3.50
N GLY A 115 -17.29 4.54 4.03
CA GLY A 115 -18.58 3.87 4.04
C GLY A 115 -19.35 4.49 5.18
N GLU A 116 -20.47 5.15 4.88
CA GLU A 116 -21.48 5.46 5.88
C GLU A 116 -21.61 4.23 6.80
N GLU A 117 -21.47 4.42 8.11
CA GLU A 117 -22.05 3.48 9.05
C GLU A 117 -23.55 3.52 8.80
N THR A 118 -24.03 2.75 7.82
CA THR A 118 -25.46 2.53 7.64
C THR A 118 -25.86 1.62 8.79
N TRP A 119 -26.19 2.26 9.92
CA TRP A 119 -26.97 1.67 10.97
C TRP A 119 -28.32 1.29 10.37
N ILE A 120 -28.43 0.05 9.89
CA ILE A 120 -29.71 -0.54 9.52
C ILE A 120 -30.44 -0.89 10.82
N TRP A 121 -31.42 -0.05 11.17
CA TRP A 121 -32.49 -0.37 12.13
C TRP A 121 -33.62 -1.11 11.41
#